data_AF-A0A9X1HAD7-F1
#
_entry.id   AF-A0A9X1HAD7-F1
#
_cell.length_a   1.000
_cell.length_b   1.000
_cell.length_c   1.000
_cell.angle_alpha   90.00
_cell.angle_beta   90.00
_cell.angle_gamma   90.00
#
_symmetry.space_group_name_H-M   'P 1'
#
loop_
_entity.id
_entity.type
_entity.pdbx_description
1 polymer ?
#
loop_
_entity_poly.entity_id
_entity_poly.type
_entity_poly.pdbx_seq_one_letter_code
_entity_poly.pdbx_strand_id
1 'polypeptide(L)'
;MSTILLLIQKRDNLILELAGLNHDLNEYSKHPVETVDLIQLKYQHSFILKEIQQIAQKINSSFNSEISNYKSKFIETEKKITEAIAKKEFTVNDLPKSHYSLFTTPLS
;
A
#
# COMPACT_ATOMS: atom_id res chain seq x y z
N MET A 1 -5.61 2.82 -13.81
CA MET A 1 -5.97 3.57 -12.58
C MET A 1 -5.80 2.60 -11.41
N SER A 2 -5.00 2.91 -10.38
CA SER A 2 -4.73 1.92 -9.31
C SER A 2 -6.03 1.61 -8.54
N THR A 3 -6.24 0.35 -8.15
CA THR A 3 -7.43 -0.08 -7.40
C THR A 3 -7.58 0.70 -6.09
N ILE A 4 -6.47 1.10 -5.47
CA ILE A 4 -6.44 1.95 -4.27
C ILE A 4 -7.06 3.33 -4.56
N LEU A 5 -6.74 3.96 -5.69
CA LEU A 5 -7.32 5.25 -6.07
C LEU A 5 -8.83 5.17 -6.28
N LEU A 6 -9.32 4.10 -6.89
CA LEU A 6 -10.77 3.88 -7.04
C LEU A 6 -11.47 3.70 -5.70
N LEU A 7 -10.84 2.99 -4.76
CA LEU A 7 -11.36 2.84 -3.39
C LEU A 7 -11.37 4.16 -2.62
N ILE A 8 -10.32 4.98 -2.76
CA ILE A 8 -10.26 6.32 -2.15
C ILE A 8 -11.39 7.20 -2.71
N GLN A 9 -11.56 7.25 -4.03
CA GLN A 9 -12.63 8.01 -4.66
C GLN A 9 -14.01 7.56 -4.18
N LYS A 10 -14.27 6.24 -4.11
CA LYS A 10 -15.54 5.73 -3.58
C LYS A 10 -15.76 6.17 -2.13
N ARG A 11 -14.74 6.09 -1.28
CA ARG A 11 -14.82 6.52 0.13
C ARG A 11 -15.15 8.01 0.22
N ASP A 12 -14.48 8.84 -0.57
CA ASP A 12 -14.64 10.29 -0.51
C ASP A 12 -16.03 10.71 -1.00
N ASN A 13 -16.58 10.04 -2.03
CA ASN A 13 -17.97 10.23 -2.45
C ASN A 13 -18.96 9.87 -1.33
N LEU A 14 -18.77 8.76 -0.64
CA LEU A 14 -19.62 8.36 0.49
C LEU A 14 -19.53 9.34 1.67
N ILE A 15 -18.37 9.96 1.90
CA ILE A 15 -18.22 11.02 2.92
C ILE A 15 -19.04 12.25 2.54
N LEU A 16 -19.06 12.63 1.26
CA LEU A 16 -19.89 13.73 0.77
C LEU A 16 -21.38 13.41 0.89
N GLU A 17 -21.81 12.20 0.53
CA GLU A 17 -23.18 11.73 0.72
C GLU A 17 -23.60 11.78 2.20
N LEU A 18 -22.72 11.34 3.11
CA LEU A 18 -22.97 11.41 4.54
C LEU A 18 -23.11 12.84 5.05
N ALA A 19 -22.30 13.77 4.52
CA ALA A 19 -22.38 15.18 4.87
C ALA A 19 -23.72 15.79 4.42
N GLY A 20 -24.19 15.46 3.21
CA GLY A 20 -25.51 15.85 2.73
C GLY A 20 -26.62 15.31 3.62
N LEU A 21 -26.58 14.02 3.95
CA LEU A 21 -27.57 13.39 4.81
C LEU A 21 -27.61 14.02 6.22
N ASN A 22 -26.45 14.38 6.77
CA ASN A 22 -26.37 15.07 8.06
C ASN A 22 -26.93 16.49 8.00
N HIS A 23 -26.71 17.19 6.87
CA HIS A 23 -27.33 18.50 6.65
C HIS A 23 -28.86 18.38 6.64
N ASP A 24 -29.40 17.43 5.87
CA ASP A 24 -30.84 17.20 5.75
C ASP A 24 -31.47 16.82 7.09
N LEU A 25 -30.82 15.95 7.88
CA LEU A 25 -31.27 15.59 9.23
C LEU A 25 -31.25 16.77 10.20
N ASN A 26 -30.25 17.64 10.09
CA ASN A 26 -30.15 18.84 10.92
C ASN A 26 -31.23 19.87 10.56
N GLU A 27 -31.52 20.03 9.28
CA GLU A 27 -32.62 20.89 8.82
C GLU A 27 -33.97 20.34 9.25
N TYR A 28 -34.21 19.03 9.12
CA TYR A 28 -35.40 18.38 9.67
C TYR A 28 -35.55 18.61 11.18
N SER A 29 -34.46 18.53 11.94
CA SER A 29 -34.49 18.74 13.40
C SER A 29 -34.94 20.16 13.78
N LYS A 30 -34.74 21.15 12.91
CA LYS A 30 -35.19 22.55 13.11
C LYS A 30 -36.58 22.78 12.51
N HIS A 31 -36.87 22.12 11.40
CA HIS A 31 -38.05 22.30 10.57
C HIS A 31 -38.66 20.93 10.23
N PRO A 32 -39.37 20.29 11.17
CA PRO A 32 -39.92 18.97 10.93
C PRO A 32 -41.04 19.02 9.88
N VAL A 33 -40.99 18.09 8.91
CA VAL A 33 -41.99 17.95 7.85
C VAL A 33 -42.47 16.50 7.81
N GLU A 34 -43.79 16.26 7.77
CA GLU A 34 -44.37 14.91 7.86
C GLU A 34 -43.96 13.94 6.73
N THR A 35 -43.47 14.46 5.61
CA THR A 35 -43.10 13.66 4.42
C THR A 35 -41.73 13.00 4.52
N VAL A 36 -40.96 13.26 5.59
CA VAL A 36 -39.59 12.73 5.74
C VAL A 36 -39.60 11.40 6.49
N ASP A 37 -39.17 10.32 5.85
CA ASP A 37 -38.99 9.02 6.49
C ASP A 37 -37.66 8.95 7.27
N LEU A 38 -37.72 9.29 8.56
CA LEU A 38 -36.57 9.24 9.47
C LEU A 38 -35.97 7.84 9.65
N ILE A 39 -36.77 6.79 9.49
CA ILE A 39 -36.30 5.41 9.63
C ILE A 39 -35.41 5.08 8.44
N GLN A 40 -35.86 5.43 7.23
CA GLN A 40 -35.07 5.27 6.01
C GLN A 40 -33.75 6.06 6.10
N LEU A 41 -33.79 7.33 6.53
CA LEU A 41 -32.58 8.15 6.67
C LEU A 41 -31.59 7.57 7.69
N LYS A 42 -32.08 7.04 8.82
CA LYS A 42 -31.24 6.34 9.81
C LYS A 42 -30.55 5.11 9.20
N TYR A 43 -31.26 4.32 8.40
CA TYR A 43 -30.68 3.15 7.73
C TYR A 43 -29.63 3.56 6.71
N GLN A 44 -29.90 4.57 5.89
CA GLN A 44 -28.95 5.12 4.93
C GLN A 44 -27.69 5.62 5.63
N HIS A 45 -27.82 6.41 6.70
CA HIS A 45 -26.70 6.90 7.49
C HIS A 45 -25.83 5.75 8.02
N SER A 46 -26.47 4.75 8.62
CA SER A 46 -25.78 3.58 9.18
C SER A 46 -25.09 2.73 8.10
N PHE A 47 -25.71 2.62 6.93
CA PHE A 47 -25.16 1.90 5.79
C PHE A 47 -23.92 2.60 5.24
N ILE A 48 -23.99 3.91 5.00
CA ILE A 48 -22.89 4.72 4.48
C ILE A 48 -21.68 4.64 5.42
N LEU A 49 -21.89 4.78 6.74
CA LEU A 49 -20.81 4.64 7.73
C LEU A 49 -20.11 3.27 7.65
N LYS A 50 -20.90 2.18 7.55
CA LYS A 50 -20.35 0.83 7.43
C LYS A 50 -19.57 0.66 6.12
N GLU A 51 -20.07 1.17 5.00
CA GLU A 51 -19.35 1.12 3.73
C GLU A 51 -18.03 1.90 3.78
N ILE A 52 -18.01 3.10 4.36
CA ILE A 52 -16.79 3.89 4.57
C ILE A 52 -15.76 3.07 5.36
N GLN A 53 -16.19 2.45 6.46
CA GLN A 53 -15.31 1.63 7.30
C GLN A 53 -14.73 0.42 6.54
N GLN A 54 -15.57 -0.28 5.78
CA GLN A 54 -15.13 -1.42 4.97
C GLN A 54 -14.15 -1.01 3.88
N ILE A 55 -14.39 0.13 3.22
CA ILE A 55 -13.47 0.64 2.20
C ILE A 55 -12.13 1.05 2.82
N ALA A 56 -12.15 1.71 3.98
CA ALA A 56 -10.93 2.09 4.69
C ALA A 56 -10.08 0.84 5.06
N GLN A 57 -10.73 -0.23 5.53
CA GLN A 57 -10.05 -1.50 5.81
C GLN A 57 -9.43 -2.11 4.54
N LYS A 58 -10.15 -2.09 3.41
CA LYS A 58 -9.63 -2.58 2.11
C LYS A 58 -8.44 -1.77 1.61
N ILE A 59 -8.48 -0.44 1.77
CA ILE A 59 -7.37 0.46 1.42
C ILE A 59 -6.14 0.10 2.27
N ASN A 60 -6.30 -0.02 3.59
CA ASN A 60 -5.20 -0.37 4.49
C ASN A 60 -4.60 -1.74 4.17
N SER A 61 -5.45 -2.75 3.93
CA SER A 61 -5.00 -4.08 3.53
C SER A 61 -4.22 -4.05 2.21
N SER A 62 -4.69 -3.28 1.23
CA SER A 62 -4.04 -3.15 -0.08
C SER A 62 -2.67 -2.47 0.05
N PHE A 63 -2.58 -1.36 0.78
CA PHE A 63 -1.30 -0.68 1.03
C PHE A 63 -0.30 -1.59 1.75
N ASN A 64 -0.73 -2.29 2.80
CA ASN A 64 0.15 -3.21 3.54
C ASN A 64 0.64 -4.35 2.64
N SER A 65 -0.22 -4.86 1.76
CA SER A 65 0.16 -5.88 0.78
C SER A 65 1.18 -5.35 -0.22
N GLU A 66 0.99 -4.14 -0.76
CA GLU A 66 1.94 -3.52 -1.68
C GLU A 66 3.29 -3.25 -1.00
N ILE A 67 3.30 -2.70 0.21
CA ILE A 67 4.50 -2.45 1.01
C ILE A 67 5.28 -3.76 1.24
N SER A 68 4.60 -4.83 1.63
CA SER A 68 5.21 -6.14 1.85
C SER A 68 5.84 -6.71 0.57
N ASN A 69 5.14 -6.57 -0.56
CA ASN A 69 5.63 -7.00 -1.87
C ASN A 69 6.88 -6.19 -2.28
N TYR A 70 6.84 -4.87 -2.14
CA TYR A 70 8.00 -4.02 -2.45
C TYR A 70 9.20 -4.32 -1.56
N LYS A 71 8.98 -4.54 -0.26
CA LYS A 71 10.05 -4.96 0.67
C LYS A 71 10.69 -6.27 0.22
N SER A 72 9.89 -7.25 -0.18
CA SER A 72 10.38 -8.55 -0.65
C SER A 72 11.21 -8.42 -1.93
N LYS A 73 10.70 -7.64 -2.91
CA LYS A 73 11.41 -7.35 -4.17
C LYS A 73 12.72 -6.58 -3.93
N PHE A 74 12.73 -5.65 -2.99
CA PHE A 74 13.93 -4.90 -2.62
C PHE A 74 15.01 -5.84 -2.09
N ILE A 75 14.69 -6.72 -1.14
CA ILE A 75 15.62 -7.71 -0.59
C ILE A 75 16.16 -8.63 -1.70
N GLU A 76 15.29 -9.09 -2.60
CA GLU A 76 15.71 -9.91 -3.74
C GLU A 76 16.68 -9.16 -4.68
N THR A 77 16.41 -7.88 -4.92
CA THR A 77 17.26 -7.02 -5.76
C THR A 77 18.62 -6.78 -5.11
N GLU A 78 18.66 -6.45 -3.82
CA GLU A 78 19.89 -6.31 -3.04
C GLU A 78 20.74 -7.57 -3.07
N LYS A 79 20.11 -8.74 -2.93
CA LYS A 79 20.80 -10.03 -3.06
C LYS A 79 21.44 -10.20 -4.43
N LYS A 80 20.70 -9.93 -5.52
CA LYS A 80 21.21 -10.01 -6.89
C LYS A 80 22.37 -9.05 -7.13
N ILE A 81 22.29 -7.82 -6.60
CA ILE A 81 23.37 -6.83 -6.68
C ILE A 81 24.61 -7.34 -5.95
N THR A 82 24.43 -7.84 -4.72
CA THR A 82 25.53 -8.39 -3.90
C THR A 82 26.22 -9.55 -4.60
N GLU A 83 25.45 -10.50 -5.15
CA GLU A 83 25.98 -11.61 -5.93
C GLU A 83 26.73 -11.16 -7.19
N ALA A 84 26.24 -10.12 -7.87
CA ALA A 84 26.90 -9.57 -9.05
C ALA A 84 28.21 -8.84 -8.72
N ILE A 85 28.27 -8.15 -7.58
CA ILE A 85 29.49 -7.53 -7.05
C ILE A 85 30.50 -8.61 -6.67
N ALA A 86 30.08 -9.64 -5.93
CA ALA A 86 30.95 -10.74 -5.52
C ALA A 86 31.54 -11.51 -6.73
N LYS A 87 30.75 -11.72 -7.79
CA LYS A 87 31.26 -12.31 -9.05
C LYS A 87 32.25 -11.41 -9.81
N LYS A 88 32.26 -10.11 -9.53
CA LYS A 88 33.18 -9.13 -10.13
C LYS A 88 34.45 -8.93 -9.31
N GLU A 89 34.53 -9.45 -8.08
CA GLU A 89 35.78 -9.43 -7.32
C GLU A 89 36.80 -10.29 -8.06
N PHE A 90 37.85 -9.62 -8.57
CA PHE A 90 38.94 -10.25 -9.28
C PHE A 90 39.67 -11.20 -8.33
N THR A 91 39.48 -12.50 -8.50
CA THR A 91 40.12 -13.52 -7.66
C THR A 91 41.49 -13.89 -8.21
N VAL A 92 42.37 -14.45 -7.38
CA VAL A 92 43.69 -14.94 -7.82
C VAL A 92 43.55 -16.01 -8.93
N ASN A 93 42.39 -16.68 -9.00
CA ASN A 93 42.06 -17.65 -10.04
C ASN A 93 41.72 -17.02 -11.40
N ASP A 94 41.42 -15.72 -11.43
CA ASP A 94 41.16 -14.95 -12.64
C ASP A 94 42.45 -14.38 -13.26
N LEU A 95 43.59 -14.49 -12.56
CA LEU A 95 44.89 -14.12 -13.09
C LEU A 95 45.41 -15.18 -14.07
N PRO A 96 46.06 -14.78 -15.18
CA PRO A 96 46.79 -15.71 -16.04
C PRO A 96 47.79 -16.53 -15.22
N LYS A 97 47.91 -17.83 -15.51
CA LYS A 97 48.82 -18.76 -14.78
C LYS A 97 50.26 -18.26 -14.65
N SER A 98 50.70 -17.38 -15.54
CA SER A 98 52.01 -16.71 -15.51
C SER A 98 52.21 -15.73 -14.34
N HIS A 99 51.18 -15.39 -13.56
CA HIS A 99 51.29 -14.45 -12.43
C HIS A 99 51.17 -15.13 -11.07
N TYR A 100 50.89 -16.44 -11.02
CA TYR A 100 50.84 -17.22 -9.78
C TYR A 100 52.19 -17.22 -9.02
N SER A 101 53.30 -17.11 -9.74
CA SER A 101 54.65 -17.08 -9.17
C SER A 101 54.95 -15.84 -8.32
N LEU A 102 54.13 -14.79 -8.39
CA LEU A 102 54.29 -13.56 -7.59
C LEU A 102 53.71 -13.71 -6.17
N PHE A 103 52.87 -14.72 -5.93
CA PHE A 103 52.17 -14.93 -4.65
C PHE A 103 52.62 -16.20 -3.90
N THR A 104 53.50 -16.99 -4.50
CA THR A 104 54.19 -18.10 -3.84
C THR A 104 55.48 -17.59 -3.21
N THR A 105 55.41 -16.95 -2.06
CA THR A 105 56.59 -16.79 -1.21
C THR A 105 57.00 -18.17 -0.69
N PRO A 106 58.31 -18.53 -0.73
CA PRO A 106 58.76 -19.73 -0.06
C PRO A 106 58.70 -19.52 1.45
N LEU A 107 58.11 -20.49 2.16
CA LEU A 107 58.29 -20.65 3.60
C LEU A 107 59.78 -20.89 3.87
N SER A 108 60.45 -19.90 4.45
CA SER A 108 61.73 -20.05 5.15
C SER A 108 61.74 -19.16 6.38
#